data_AF-A0A7C4W4M1-F1
#
_entry.id   AF-A0A7C4W4M1-F1
#
_cell.length_a   1.000
_cell.length_b   1.000
_cell.length_c   1.000
_cell.angle_alpha   90.00
_cell.angle_beta   90.00
_cell.angle_gamma   90.00
#
_symmetry.space_group_name_H-M   'P 1'
#
loop_
_entity.id
_entity.type
_entity.pdbx_description
1 polymer ?
#
loop_
_entity_poly.entity_id
_entity_poly.type
_entity_poly.pdbx_seq_one_letter_code
_entity_poly.pdbx_strand_id
1 'polypeptide(L)'
;IAREYLIREGFPPDRVIKTGSPMYEVIHANMQKIQNSDILERLGLEKDKYFVVSSHREENVNDEKNFFDLVESLNAIAEIYGLPIIMSTHPRTRKMLEAKGITFHPLIRTLKPLSFSDYVKLQMNAKAVLSDSGTISEEASILGLKALNIRQAHERPEAMEEAAVMMVGLKKDRILQGLKVLEMQENRRMRIVDDYNVPNVSDKIVRIILSYTDYVRRVVWGEY
;
A
#
# COMPACT_ATOMS: atom_id res chain seq x y z
N ILE A 1 0.63 7.02 18.49
CA ILE A 1 0.42 5.54 18.47
C ILE A 1 1.71 4.72 18.42
N ALA A 2 2.41 4.56 17.28
CA ALA A 2 3.56 3.63 17.19
C ALA A 2 4.67 3.88 18.23
N ARG A 3 5.00 5.16 18.50
CA ARG A 3 5.92 5.56 19.59
C ARG A 3 5.47 5.06 20.97
N GLU A 4 4.17 5.04 21.24
CA GLU A 4 3.64 4.60 22.53
C GLU A 4 3.73 3.10 22.71
N TYR A 5 3.66 2.30 21.64
CA TYR A 5 3.90 0.86 21.73
C TYR A 5 5.31 0.57 22.22
N LEU A 6 6.33 1.23 21.64
CA LEU A 6 7.72 1.09 22.09
C LEU A 6 7.90 1.55 23.55
N ILE A 7 7.28 2.65 23.95
CA ILE A 7 7.37 3.11 25.35
C ILE A 7 6.73 2.09 26.31
N ARG A 8 5.59 1.48 25.93
CA ARG A 8 4.92 0.44 26.74
C ARG A 8 5.73 -0.85 26.82
N GLU A 9 6.55 -1.14 25.82
CA GLU A 9 7.51 -2.26 25.83
C GLU A 9 8.77 -1.96 26.66
N GLY A 10 8.89 -0.76 27.24
CA GLY A 10 10.00 -0.37 28.12
C GLY A 10 11.15 0.36 27.43
N PHE A 11 10.99 0.75 26.15
CA PHE A 11 12.01 1.54 25.47
C PHE A 11 12.06 2.98 26.02
N PRO A 12 13.26 3.53 26.32
CA PRO A 12 13.36 4.86 26.93
C PRO A 12 12.87 5.99 26.01
N PRO A 13 11.97 6.87 26.51
CA PRO A 13 11.29 7.87 25.67
C PRO A 13 12.21 8.87 24.97
N ASP A 14 13.39 9.14 25.55
CA ASP A 14 14.45 10.00 25.02
C ASP A 14 15.17 9.39 23.81
N ARG A 15 15.08 8.05 23.64
CA ARG A 15 15.65 7.28 22.53
C ARG A 15 14.61 6.81 21.50
N VAL A 16 13.33 7.14 21.72
CA VAL A 16 12.24 6.84 20.77
C VAL A 16 11.76 8.13 20.11
N ILE A 17 12.22 8.36 18.88
CA ILE A 17 11.96 9.58 18.12
C ILE A 17 10.98 9.28 16.98
N LYS A 18 9.86 10.01 16.95
CA LYS A 18 8.89 9.92 15.85
C LYS A 18 9.41 10.71 14.65
N THR A 19 9.83 10.04 13.59
CA THR A 19 10.35 10.68 12.37
C THR A 19 9.24 11.11 11.42
N GLY A 20 8.18 10.30 11.31
CA GLY A 20 7.17 10.38 10.26
C GLY A 20 7.48 9.41 9.11
N SER A 21 6.54 9.27 8.19
CA SER A 21 6.75 8.46 6.97
C SER A 21 7.63 9.19 5.95
N PRO A 22 8.66 8.53 5.38
CA PRO A 22 9.43 9.11 4.28
C PRO A 22 8.64 9.13 2.96
N MET A 23 7.50 8.43 2.89
CA MET A 23 6.76 8.26 1.63
C MET A 23 6.28 9.57 1.04
N TYR A 24 5.93 10.56 1.88
CA TYR A 24 5.54 11.88 1.39
C TYR A 24 6.69 12.55 0.65
N GLU A 25 7.87 12.60 1.25
CA GLU A 25 9.08 13.14 0.63
C GLU A 25 9.43 12.39 -0.67
N VAL A 26 9.42 11.05 -0.64
CA VAL A 26 9.74 10.19 -1.80
C VAL A 26 8.77 10.40 -2.96
N ILE A 27 7.47 10.42 -2.68
CA ILE A 27 6.42 10.63 -3.70
C ILE A 27 6.57 12.02 -4.33
N HIS A 28 6.71 13.06 -3.51
CA HIS A 28 6.79 14.44 -4.01
C HIS A 28 8.08 14.69 -4.77
N ALA A 29 9.21 14.14 -4.33
CA ALA A 29 10.48 14.21 -5.05
C ALA A 29 10.44 13.54 -6.44
N ASN A 30 9.53 12.56 -6.63
CA ASN A 30 9.34 11.86 -7.90
C ASN A 30 8.07 12.29 -8.66
N MET A 31 7.33 13.31 -8.19
CA MET A 31 6.03 13.69 -8.74
C MET A 31 6.09 13.99 -10.23
N GLN A 32 7.13 14.70 -10.69
CA GLN A 32 7.29 14.99 -12.12
C GLN A 32 7.45 13.72 -12.97
N LYS A 33 8.24 12.74 -12.49
CA LYS A 33 8.43 11.45 -13.18
C LYS A 33 7.15 10.63 -13.18
N ILE A 34 6.42 10.62 -12.05
CA ILE A 34 5.11 9.97 -11.93
C ILE A 34 4.15 10.58 -12.95
N GLN A 35 4.02 11.91 -12.99
CA GLN A 35 3.10 12.59 -13.89
C GLN A 35 3.42 12.34 -15.36
N ASN A 36 4.71 12.30 -15.72
CA ASN A 36 5.19 12.06 -17.08
C ASN A 36 5.21 10.58 -17.52
N SER A 37 4.87 9.63 -16.64
CA SER A 37 4.79 8.22 -17.02
C SER A 37 3.67 7.99 -18.04
N ASP A 38 4.02 7.25 -19.11
CA ASP A 38 3.18 6.84 -20.23
C ASP A 38 2.50 5.47 -20.00
N ILE A 39 2.55 4.94 -18.78
CA ILE A 39 2.13 3.56 -18.48
C ILE A 39 0.67 3.26 -18.85
N LEU A 40 -0.23 4.24 -18.76
CA LEU A 40 -1.62 4.08 -19.19
C LEU A 40 -1.71 3.84 -20.70
N GLU A 41 -0.96 4.61 -21.49
CA GLU A 41 -0.92 4.47 -22.95
C GLU A 41 -0.30 3.13 -23.36
N ARG A 42 0.84 2.77 -22.75
CA ARG A 42 1.51 1.49 -23.00
C ARG A 42 0.64 0.27 -22.72
N LEU A 43 -0.29 0.37 -21.77
CA LEU A 43 -1.20 -0.72 -21.39
C LEU A 43 -2.59 -0.59 -22.02
N GLY A 44 -2.87 0.50 -22.75
CA GLY A 44 -4.19 0.80 -23.32
C GLY A 44 -5.26 0.95 -22.24
N LEU A 45 -4.96 1.70 -21.18
CA LEU A 45 -5.84 1.90 -20.02
C LEU A 45 -6.37 3.33 -19.97
N GLU A 46 -7.63 3.45 -19.57
CA GLU A 46 -8.29 4.73 -19.33
C GLU A 46 -8.44 4.98 -17.83
N LYS A 47 -8.30 6.25 -17.41
CA LYS A 47 -8.49 6.66 -16.01
C LYS A 47 -9.85 6.21 -15.47
N ASP A 48 -9.86 5.74 -14.22
CA ASP A 48 -11.03 5.22 -13.49
C ASP A 48 -11.73 4.01 -14.16
N LYS A 49 -11.11 3.39 -15.18
CA LYS A 49 -11.64 2.22 -15.92
C LYS A 49 -10.78 0.95 -15.78
N TYR A 50 -10.04 0.82 -14.68
CA TYR A 50 -9.32 -0.40 -14.33
C TYR A 50 -9.06 -0.48 -12.83
N PHE A 51 -8.77 -1.68 -12.33
CA PHE A 51 -8.31 -1.90 -10.97
C PHE A 51 -6.81 -2.18 -10.95
N VAL A 52 -6.14 -1.80 -9.87
CA VAL A 52 -4.75 -2.19 -9.60
C VAL A 52 -4.74 -3.13 -8.42
N VAL A 53 -4.05 -4.26 -8.57
CA VAL A 53 -3.91 -5.26 -7.53
C VAL A 53 -2.43 -5.53 -7.27
N SER A 54 -2.06 -5.48 -6.00
CA SER A 54 -0.75 -5.93 -5.54
C SER A 54 -0.95 -6.94 -4.43
N SER A 55 -0.49 -8.17 -4.70
CA SER A 55 -0.41 -9.23 -3.71
C SER A 55 0.95 -9.92 -3.81
N HIS A 56 1.79 -9.68 -2.81
CA HIS A 56 3.18 -10.17 -2.78
C HIS A 56 3.50 -10.93 -1.50
N ARG A 57 2.61 -10.90 -0.51
CA ARG A 57 2.88 -11.48 0.80
C ARG A 57 2.75 -13.00 0.80
N GLU A 58 3.70 -13.66 1.44
CA GLU A 58 3.75 -15.12 1.53
C GLU A 58 2.52 -15.69 2.21
N GLU A 59 1.97 -15.03 3.22
CA GLU A 59 0.75 -15.48 3.91
C GLU A 59 -0.51 -15.50 3.02
N ASN A 60 -0.55 -14.66 1.97
CA ASN A 60 -1.67 -14.62 1.03
C ASN A 60 -1.51 -15.62 -0.12
N VAL A 61 -0.26 -15.95 -0.46
CA VAL A 61 0.08 -16.79 -1.62
C VAL A 61 0.37 -18.24 -1.22
N ASN A 62 0.92 -18.50 -0.03
CA ASN A 62 1.28 -19.86 0.40
C ASN A 62 0.13 -20.58 1.12
N ASP A 63 -0.80 -19.82 1.71
CA ASP A 63 -2.03 -20.40 2.25
C ASP A 63 -3.02 -20.64 1.11
N GLU A 64 -3.41 -21.90 0.92
CA GLU A 64 -4.25 -22.29 -0.20
C GLU A 64 -5.61 -21.61 -0.19
N LYS A 65 -6.17 -21.41 1.01
CA LYS A 65 -7.48 -20.81 1.19
C LYS A 65 -7.42 -19.31 0.89
N ASN A 66 -6.44 -18.60 1.40
CA ASN A 66 -6.23 -17.19 1.09
C ASN A 66 -6.01 -16.96 -0.40
N PHE A 67 -5.24 -17.84 -1.04
CA PHE A 67 -5.03 -17.74 -2.49
C PHE A 67 -6.32 -17.96 -3.28
N PHE A 68 -7.11 -18.97 -2.89
CA PHE A 68 -8.40 -19.23 -3.52
C PHE A 68 -9.37 -18.05 -3.31
N ASP A 69 -9.48 -17.53 -2.08
CA ASP A 69 -10.29 -16.36 -1.74
C ASP A 69 -9.86 -15.13 -2.58
N LEU A 70 -8.55 -14.91 -2.78
CA LEU A 70 -8.03 -13.85 -3.64
C LEU A 70 -8.49 -14.05 -5.09
N VAL A 71 -8.29 -15.23 -5.67
CA VAL A 71 -8.66 -15.50 -7.06
C VAL A 71 -10.16 -15.36 -7.27
N GLU A 72 -10.97 -15.93 -6.38
CA GLU A 72 -12.44 -15.81 -6.43
C GLU A 72 -12.87 -14.34 -6.39
N SER A 73 -12.25 -13.56 -5.50
CA SER A 73 -12.54 -12.13 -5.37
C SER A 73 -12.18 -11.35 -6.62
N LEU A 74 -10.99 -11.58 -7.19
CA LEU A 74 -10.56 -10.88 -8.41
C LEU A 74 -11.44 -11.26 -9.61
N ASN A 75 -11.79 -12.54 -9.75
CA ASN A 75 -12.70 -13.00 -10.80
C ASN A 75 -14.09 -12.37 -10.64
N ALA A 76 -14.61 -12.28 -9.41
CA ALA A 76 -15.89 -11.62 -9.14
C ALA A 76 -15.87 -10.12 -9.45
N ILE A 77 -14.78 -9.42 -9.14
CA ILE A 77 -14.62 -7.99 -9.50
C ILE A 77 -14.63 -7.84 -11.03
N ALA A 78 -13.85 -8.68 -11.73
CA ALA A 78 -13.76 -8.62 -13.19
C ALA A 78 -15.12 -8.88 -13.86
N GLU A 79 -15.88 -9.86 -13.37
CA GLU A 79 -17.22 -10.19 -13.85
C GLU A 79 -18.23 -9.06 -13.61
N ILE A 80 -18.28 -8.54 -12.38
CA ILE A 80 -19.28 -7.52 -11.98
C ILE A 80 -19.02 -6.17 -12.66
N TYR A 81 -17.75 -5.77 -12.73
CA TYR A 81 -17.40 -4.45 -13.25
C TYR A 81 -17.13 -4.45 -14.75
N GLY A 82 -16.77 -5.60 -15.34
CA GLY A 82 -16.39 -5.67 -16.76
C GLY A 82 -15.14 -4.86 -17.09
N LEU A 83 -14.28 -4.58 -16.11
CA LEU A 83 -13.09 -3.74 -16.26
C LEU A 83 -11.79 -4.55 -16.13
N PRO A 84 -10.70 -4.12 -16.80
CA PRO A 84 -9.38 -4.69 -16.62
C PRO A 84 -8.92 -4.65 -15.15
N ILE A 85 -8.26 -5.71 -14.72
CA ILE A 85 -7.56 -5.77 -13.44
C ILE A 85 -6.08 -5.96 -13.73
N ILE A 86 -5.27 -4.98 -13.32
CA ILE A 86 -3.82 -5.01 -13.48
C ILE A 86 -3.20 -5.52 -12.20
N MET A 87 -2.69 -6.75 -12.25
CA MET A 87 -2.06 -7.39 -11.11
C MET A 87 -0.54 -7.42 -11.32
N SER A 88 0.21 -6.75 -10.44
CA SER A 88 1.65 -6.99 -10.34
C SER A 88 1.84 -8.31 -9.61
N THR A 89 2.37 -9.35 -10.29
CA THR A 89 2.56 -10.66 -9.66
C THR A 89 4.00 -11.12 -9.71
N HIS A 90 4.37 -11.91 -8.71
CA HIS A 90 5.63 -12.64 -8.72
C HIS A 90 5.49 -13.91 -9.57
N PRO A 91 6.54 -14.39 -10.26
CA PRO A 91 6.52 -15.67 -10.99
C PRO A 91 5.99 -16.87 -10.20
N ARG A 92 6.10 -16.83 -8.86
CA ARG A 92 5.57 -17.85 -7.94
C ARG A 92 4.04 -17.96 -8.01
N THR A 93 3.33 -16.83 -8.01
CA THR A 93 1.86 -16.79 -8.13
C THR A 93 1.40 -17.45 -9.43
N ARG A 94 2.11 -17.20 -10.54
CA ARG A 94 1.82 -17.81 -11.83
C ARG A 94 1.98 -19.34 -11.80
N LYS A 95 3.08 -19.85 -11.23
CA LYS A 95 3.30 -21.30 -11.08
C LYS A 95 2.22 -21.98 -10.26
N MET A 96 1.71 -21.31 -9.23
CA MET A 96 0.66 -21.89 -8.39
C MET A 96 -0.69 -21.95 -9.10
N LEU A 97 -1.04 -20.96 -9.93
CA LEU A 97 -2.23 -21.02 -10.79
C LEU A 97 -2.17 -22.23 -11.71
N GLU A 98 -1.03 -22.41 -12.38
CA GLU A 98 -0.78 -23.54 -13.29
C GLU A 98 -0.87 -24.88 -12.55
N ALA A 99 -0.20 -25.01 -11.39
CA ALA A 99 -0.19 -26.25 -10.61
C ALA A 99 -1.59 -26.66 -10.09
N LYS A 100 -2.45 -25.69 -9.80
CA LYS A 100 -3.80 -25.94 -9.25
C LYS A 100 -4.92 -25.95 -10.29
N GLY A 101 -4.59 -25.71 -11.57
CA GLY A 101 -5.60 -25.60 -12.63
C GLY A 101 -6.57 -24.42 -12.43
N ILE A 102 -6.16 -23.40 -11.68
CA ILE A 102 -6.99 -22.23 -11.39
C ILE A 102 -6.78 -21.19 -12.49
N THR A 103 -7.87 -20.71 -13.08
CA THR A 103 -7.83 -19.71 -14.14
C THR A 103 -8.32 -18.36 -13.63
N PHE A 104 -7.59 -17.32 -14.00
CA PHE A 104 -8.06 -15.95 -13.85
C PHE A 104 -9.05 -15.60 -14.96
N HIS A 105 -9.98 -14.71 -14.64
CA HIS A 105 -10.85 -14.08 -15.63
C HIS A 105 -10.01 -13.39 -16.73
N PRO A 106 -10.41 -13.43 -18.02
CA PRO A 106 -9.63 -12.88 -19.13
C PRO A 106 -9.26 -11.38 -19.02
N LEU A 107 -10.01 -10.62 -18.21
CA LEU A 107 -9.73 -9.21 -17.93
C LEU A 107 -8.58 -8.99 -16.92
N ILE A 108 -8.12 -10.04 -16.24
CA ILE A 108 -7.03 -9.96 -15.28
C ILE A 108 -5.70 -10.11 -16.02
N ARG A 109 -4.90 -9.05 -16.02
CA ARG A 109 -3.58 -9.00 -16.66
C ARG A 109 -2.52 -9.07 -15.57
N THR A 110 -1.67 -10.10 -15.64
CA THR A 110 -0.49 -10.19 -14.78
C THR A 110 0.70 -9.52 -15.45
N LEU A 111 1.31 -8.56 -14.75
CA LEU A 111 2.48 -7.83 -15.24
C LEU A 111 3.73 -8.20 -14.44
N LYS A 112 4.89 -8.02 -15.08
CA LYS A 112 6.17 -7.99 -14.37
C LYS A 112 6.21 -6.79 -13.43
N PRO A 113 7.07 -6.81 -12.38
CA PRO A 113 7.27 -5.64 -11.52
C PRO A 113 7.52 -4.37 -12.33
N LEU A 114 6.81 -3.30 -11.97
CA LEU A 114 6.86 -2.00 -12.63
C LEU A 114 7.86 -1.07 -11.94
N SER A 115 8.29 -0.03 -12.65
CA SER A 115 9.03 1.06 -12.02
C SER A 115 8.14 1.78 -10.98
N PHE A 116 8.75 2.40 -9.97
CA PHE A 116 8.00 3.15 -8.95
C PHE A 116 7.08 4.20 -9.57
N SER A 117 7.59 5.01 -10.50
CA SER A 117 6.83 6.08 -11.14
C SER A 117 5.64 5.56 -11.95
N ASP A 118 5.81 4.46 -12.68
CA ASP A 118 4.74 3.81 -13.43
C ASP A 118 3.67 3.24 -12.49
N TYR A 119 4.10 2.59 -11.41
CA TYR A 119 3.18 1.96 -10.47
C TYR A 119 2.33 3.00 -9.73
N VAL A 120 2.94 4.09 -9.26
CA VAL A 120 2.18 5.19 -8.62
C VAL A 120 1.25 5.87 -9.61
N LYS A 121 1.68 6.09 -10.86
CA LYS A 121 0.81 6.64 -11.92
C LYS A 121 -0.40 5.74 -12.18
N LEU A 122 -0.20 4.41 -12.19
CA LEU A 122 -1.30 3.44 -12.30
C LEU A 122 -2.25 3.52 -11.10
N GLN A 123 -1.73 3.57 -9.87
CA GLN A 123 -2.55 3.67 -8.65
C GLN A 123 -3.41 4.95 -8.65
N MET A 124 -2.81 6.10 -8.98
CA MET A 124 -3.49 7.40 -8.99
C MET A 124 -4.64 7.50 -10.00
N ASN A 125 -4.63 6.67 -11.04
CA ASN A 125 -5.65 6.70 -12.10
C ASN A 125 -6.54 5.44 -12.10
N ALA A 126 -6.37 4.54 -11.14
CA ALA A 126 -7.20 3.35 -11.01
C ALA A 126 -8.58 3.71 -10.47
N LYS A 127 -9.60 2.93 -10.85
CA LYS A 127 -10.93 2.95 -10.25
C LYS A 127 -10.85 2.64 -8.76
N ALA A 128 -10.08 1.61 -8.42
CA ALA A 128 -9.65 1.32 -7.06
C ALA A 128 -8.35 0.48 -7.05
N VAL A 129 -7.62 0.57 -5.94
CA VAL A 129 -6.41 -0.19 -5.65
C VAL A 129 -6.71 -1.20 -4.57
N LEU A 130 -6.39 -2.47 -4.80
CA LEU A 130 -6.44 -3.53 -3.79
C LEU A 130 -5.01 -3.95 -3.50
N SER A 131 -4.53 -3.80 -2.27
CA SER A 131 -3.13 -4.09 -1.98
C SER A 131 -2.90 -4.71 -0.60
N ASP A 132 -1.97 -5.66 -0.56
CA ASP A 132 -1.38 -6.19 0.68
C ASP A 132 -0.04 -5.52 1.04
N SER A 133 0.34 -4.46 0.32
CA SER A 133 1.55 -3.69 0.61
C SER A 133 1.48 -3.07 2.00
N GLY A 134 2.61 -3.07 2.73
CA GLY A 134 2.73 -2.33 3.98
C GLY A 134 2.60 -0.81 3.81
N THR A 135 2.82 -0.29 2.59
CA THR A 135 2.76 1.15 2.28
C THR A 135 1.40 1.62 1.77
N ILE A 136 0.44 0.72 1.51
CA ILE A 136 -0.85 1.12 0.91
C ILE A 136 -1.59 2.16 1.75
N SER A 137 -1.51 2.06 3.08
CA SER A 137 -2.10 3.05 3.99
C SER A 137 -1.48 4.44 3.84
N GLU A 138 -0.16 4.50 3.67
CA GLU A 138 0.57 5.76 3.47
C GLU A 138 0.27 6.34 2.09
N GLU A 139 0.37 5.52 1.04
CA GLU A 139 0.08 5.90 -0.34
C GLU A 139 -1.37 6.38 -0.49
N ALA A 140 -2.34 5.65 0.07
CA ALA A 140 -3.74 6.03 0.03
C ALA A 140 -4.01 7.36 0.74
N SER A 141 -3.38 7.57 1.90
CA SER A 141 -3.49 8.82 2.64
C SER A 141 -2.85 10.00 1.90
N ILE A 142 -1.64 9.83 1.36
CA ILE A 142 -0.86 10.91 0.75
C ILE A 142 -1.42 11.30 -0.62
N LEU A 143 -1.83 10.32 -1.43
CA LEU A 143 -2.27 10.52 -2.81
C LEU A 143 -3.79 10.55 -2.97
N GLY A 144 -4.56 10.32 -1.89
CA GLY A 144 -6.02 10.27 -1.93
C GLY A 144 -6.58 9.07 -2.70
N LEU A 145 -5.88 7.93 -2.71
CA LEU A 145 -6.24 6.77 -3.51
C LEU A 145 -7.56 6.14 -3.04
N LYS A 146 -8.36 5.65 -4.00
CA LYS A 146 -9.46 4.71 -3.76
C LYS A 146 -8.87 3.33 -3.44
N ALA A 147 -8.52 3.08 -2.19
CA ALA A 147 -7.78 1.88 -1.81
C ALA A 147 -8.55 0.97 -0.83
N LEU A 148 -8.34 -0.33 -1.00
CA LEU A 148 -8.68 -1.37 -0.05
C LEU A 148 -7.41 -2.12 0.36
N ASN A 149 -7.22 -2.28 1.66
CA ASN A 149 -6.18 -3.12 2.23
C ASN A 149 -6.73 -4.54 2.34
N ILE A 150 -6.19 -5.46 1.56
CA ILE A 150 -6.66 -6.85 1.49
C ILE A 150 -6.01 -7.77 2.54
N ARG A 151 -5.36 -7.21 3.56
CA ARG A 151 -4.79 -7.95 4.69
C ARG A 151 -5.85 -8.24 5.75
N GLN A 152 -5.57 -9.25 6.57
CA GLN A 152 -6.39 -9.60 7.75
C GLN A 152 -5.92 -8.87 9.03
N ALA A 153 -4.71 -8.33 9.01
CA ALA A 153 -4.14 -7.54 10.11
C ALA A 153 -3.34 -6.35 9.53
N HIS A 154 -3.26 -5.27 10.29
CA HIS A 154 -2.48 -4.08 9.94
C HIS A 154 -1.67 -3.56 11.13
N GLU A 155 -0.49 -3.03 10.83
CA GLU A 155 0.45 -2.42 11.78
C GLU A 155 0.37 -0.89 11.83
N ARG A 156 -0.60 -0.30 11.10
CA ARG A 156 -0.76 1.15 10.92
C ARG A 156 -2.08 1.64 11.50
N PRO A 157 -2.22 1.72 12.84
CA PRO A 157 -3.43 2.21 13.50
C PRO A 157 -3.80 3.64 13.12
N GLU A 158 -2.80 4.50 12.89
CA GLU A 158 -2.99 5.90 12.51
C GLU A 158 -3.74 6.06 11.17
N ALA A 159 -3.60 5.09 10.26
CA ALA A 159 -4.37 5.09 9.01
C ALA A 159 -5.86 4.77 9.21
N MET A 160 -6.19 4.02 10.27
CA MET A 160 -7.59 3.71 10.61
C MET A 160 -8.27 4.86 11.34
N GLU A 161 -7.52 5.65 12.13
CA GLU A 161 -8.05 6.85 12.77
C GLU A 161 -8.57 7.87 11.75
N GLU A 162 -7.86 8.03 10.63
CA GLU A 162 -8.28 8.92 9.53
C GLU A 162 -9.05 8.18 8.41
N ALA A 163 -9.33 6.88 8.60
CA ALA A 163 -9.97 6.00 7.63
C ALA A 163 -9.36 6.05 6.21
N ALA A 164 -8.05 6.29 6.11
CA ALA A 164 -7.32 6.51 4.86
C ALA A 164 -7.44 5.32 3.88
N VAL A 165 -7.60 4.11 4.42
CA VAL A 165 -7.84 2.87 3.68
C VAL A 165 -8.78 1.96 4.47
N MET A 166 -9.62 1.19 3.79
CA MET A 166 -10.45 0.17 4.45
C MET A 166 -9.74 -1.19 4.44
N MET A 167 -9.60 -1.82 5.60
CA MET A 167 -9.12 -3.20 5.70
C MET A 167 -10.29 -4.17 5.48
N VAL A 168 -10.22 -4.95 4.40
CA VAL A 168 -11.32 -5.81 3.93
C VAL A 168 -10.97 -7.30 3.90
N GLY A 169 -9.70 -7.65 4.10
CA GLY A 169 -9.21 -9.02 3.92
C GLY A 169 -9.34 -9.50 2.47
N LEU A 170 -9.37 -10.81 2.28
CA LEU A 170 -9.38 -11.45 0.96
C LEU A 170 -10.75 -11.95 0.50
N LYS A 171 -11.78 -11.86 1.35
CA LYS A 171 -13.09 -12.41 1.02
C LYS A 171 -13.87 -11.49 0.09
N LYS A 172 -14.38 -12.09 -1.00
CA LYS A 172 -15.21 -11.47 -2.03
C LYS A 172 -16.26 -10.52 -1.48
N ASP A 173 -17.08 -10.99 -0.54
CA ASP A 173 -18.21 -10.21 -0.02
C ASP A 173 -17.77 -8.89 0.59
N ARG A 174 -16.68 -8.91 1.39
CA ARG A 174 -16.19 -7.71 2.06
C ARG A 174 -15.47 -6.78 1.09
N ILE A 175 -14.73 -7.33 0.12
CA ILE A 175 -14.09 -6.54 -0.93
C ILE A 175 -15.15 -5.81 -1.76
N LEU A 176 -16.20 -6.51 -2.21
CA LEU A 176 -17.28 -5.90 -3.01
C LEU A 176 -18.05 -4.82 -2.21
N GLN A 177 -18.26 -5.03 -0.91
CA GLN A 177 -18.81 -3.99 -0.04
C GLN A 177 -17.89 -2.76 0.05
N GLY A 178 -16.59 -2.98 0.23
CA GLY A 178 -15.59 -1.92 0.25
C GLY A 178 -15.58 -1.13 -1.06
N LEU A 179 -15.61 -1.81 -2.20
CA LEU A 179 -15.67 -1.16 -3.52
C LEU A 179 -16.92 -0.28 -3.66
N LYS A 180 -18.10 -0.77 -3.25
CA LYS A 180 -19.33 0.05 -3.25
C LYS A 180 -19.19 1.32 -2.41
N VAL A 181 -18.56 1.23 -1.24
CA VAL A 181 -18.30 2.41 -0.40
C VAL A 181 -17.36 3.39 -1.11
N LEU A 182 -16.30 2.90 -1.77
CA LEU A 182 -15.38 3.75 -2.54
C LEU A 182 -16.09 4.47 -3.71
N GLU A 183 -17.08 3.83 -4.33
CA GLU A 183 -17.86 4.40 -5.43
C GLU A 183 -18.80 5.51 -4.99
N MET A 184 -19.38 5.42 -3.80
CA MET A 184 -20.29 6.44 -3.25
C MET A 184 -19.56 7.69 -2.74
N GLN A 185 -18.24 7.66 -2.63
CA GLN A 185 -17.44 8.76 -2.10
C GLN A 185 -16.95 9.70 -3.22
N GLU A 186 -17.85 10.53 -3.76
CA GLU A 186 -17.53 11.47 -4.85
C GLU A 186 -16.61 12.63 -4.43
N ASN A 187 -16.67 13.08 -3.16
CA ASN A 187 -15.88 14.19 -2.63
C ASN A 187 -15.07 13.76 -1.39
N ARG A 188 -14.00 13.00 -1.61
CA ARG A 188 -13.11 12.49 -0.56
C ARG A 188 -12.30 13.61 0.07
N ARG A 189 -12.86 14.25 1.09
CA ARG A 189 -12.14 15.10 2.04
C ARG A 189 -11.64 14.28 3.22
N MET A 190 -11.00 13.14 2.95
CA MET A 190 -10.30 12.43 4.01
C MET A 190 -9.05 13.22 4.37
N ARG A 191 -8.80 13.35 5.67
CA ARG A 191 -7.61 14.05 6.14
C ARG A 191 -6.38 13.18 5.86
N ILE A 192 -5.30 13.82 5.45
CA ILE A 192 -4.00 13.13 5.39
C ILE A 192 -3.57 12.86 6.83
N VAL A 193 -3.17 11.62 7.13
CA VAL A 193 -2.60 11.27 8.43
C VAL A 193 -1.39 12.16 8.70
N ASP A 194 -1.42 12.90 9.80
CA ASP A 194 -0.39 13.91 10.12
C ASP A 194 1.03 13.29 10.14
N ASP A 195 1.16 12.06 10.65
CA ASP A 195 2.43 11.35 10.73
C ASP A 195 2.96 10.89 9.35
N TYR A 196 2.13 10.91 8.32
CA TYR A 196 2.52 10.65 6.94
C TYR A 196 2.86 11.93 6.18
N ASN A 197 2.38 13.09 6.62
CA ASN A 197 2.58 14.37 5.97
C ASN A 197 3.87 15.07 6.43
N VAL A 198 5.02 14.41 6.23
CA VAL A 198 6.34 14.92 6.67
C VAL A 198 7.29 15.09 5.46
N PRO A 199 7.65 16.32 5.07
CA PRO A 199 8.40 16.58 3.84
C PRO A 199 9.92 16.46 3.96
N ASN A 200 10.47 16.30 5.16
CA ASN A 200 11.91 16.44 5.44
C ASN A 200 12.45 15.30 6.30
N VAL A 201 11.97 14.07 6.08
CA VAL A 201 12.39 12.91 6.88
C VAL A 201 13.89 12.65 6.69
N SER A 202 14.42 12.81 5.47
CA SER A 202 15.85 12.64 5.20
C SER A 202 16.72 13.58 6.06
N ASP A 203 16.43 14.88 6.04
CA ASP A 203 17.12 15.89 6.86
C ASP A 203 17.01 15.59 8.36
N LYS A 204 15.82 15.18 8.80
CA LYS A 204 15.55 14.86 10.19
C LYS A 204 16.39 13.67 10.66
N ILE A 205 16.51 12.62 9.85
CA ILE A 205 17.33 11.44 10.15
C ILE A 205 18.81 11.84 10.29
N VAL A 206 19.35 12.61 9.35
CA VAL A 206 20.76 13.05 9.41
C VAL A 206 21.04 13.85 10.70
N ARG A 207 20.15 14.79 11.04
CA ARG A 207 20.25 15.58 12.27
C ARG A 207 20.16 14.73 13.53
N ILE A 208 19.27 13.74 13.55
CA ILE A 208 19.13 12.81 14.69
C ILE A 208 20.40 11.97 14.86
N ILE A 209 20.90 11.35 13.78
CA ILE A 209 22.10 10.50 13.84
C ILE A 209 23.27 11.31 14.38
N LEU A 210 23.51 12.52 13.85
CA LEU A 210 24.59 13.38 14.32
C LEU A 210 24.41 13.75 15.81
N SER A 211 23.19 14.10 16.22
CA SER A 211 22.91 14.51 17.61
C SER A 211 23.02 13.36 18.61
N TYR A 212 22.69 12.13 18.20
CA TYR A 212 22.61 10.97 19.10
C TYR A 212 23.87 10.11 19.10
N THR A 213 24.81 10.30 18.18
CA THR A 213 26.02 9.46 18.08
C THR A 213 26.81 9.47 19.39
N ASP A 214 27.22 10.64 19.89
CA ASP A 214 27.99 10.72 21.14
C ASP A 214 27.10 10.58 22.39
N TYR A 215 25.81 10.88 22.28
CA TYR A 215 24.85 10.59 23.36
C TYR A 215 24.75 9.09 23.62
N VAL A 216 24.61 8.27 22.58
CA VAL A 216 24.53 6.81 22.71
C VAL A 216 25.85 6.23 23.22
N ARG A 217 27.00 6.71 22.73
CA ARG A 217 28.33 6.33 23.25
C ARG A 217 28.44 6.52 24.76
N ARG A 218 28.04 7.67 25.28
CA ARG A 218 28.07 7.91 26.74
C ARG A 218 27.03 7.09 27.50
N VAL A 219 25.77 7.11 27.07
CA VAL A 219 24.63 6.66 27.89
C VAL A 219 24.38 5.15 27.76
N VAL A 220 24.82 4.53 26.67
CA VAL A 220 24.68 3.07 26.45
C VAL A 220 26.00 2.35 26.67
N TRP A 221 27.09 2.90 26.15
CA TRP A 221 28.40 2.21 26.14
C TRP A 221 29.36 2.69 27.23
N GLY A 222 29.07 3.81 27.89
CA GLY A 222 29.95 4.37 28.93
C GLY A 222 31.26 4.94 28.40
N GLU A 223 31.32 5.27 27.11
CA GLU A 223 32.49 5.88 26.46
C GLU A 223 32.44 7.41 26.65
N TYR A 224 33.41 7.96 27.39
CA TYR A 224 33.57 9.39 27.66
C TYR A 224 34.77 9.97 26.93
#